data_AF-A0A926BKQ0-F1
#
_entry.id   AF-A0A926BKQ0-F1
#
_cell.length_a   1.000
_cell.length_b   1.000
_cell.length_c   1.000
_cell.angle_alpha   90.00
_cell.angle_beta   90.00
_cell.angle_gamma   90.00
#
_symmetry.space_group_name_H-M   'P 1'
#
loop_
_entity.id
_entity.type
_entity.pdbx_description
1 polymer ?
#
loop_
_entity_poly.entity_id
_entity_poly.type
_entity_poly.pdbx_seq_one_letter_code
_entity_poly.pdbx_strand_id
1 'polypeptide(L)'
;MSLMAMSGWLKKYGAPMGFVFGAIVVVGGVVGGLGSNLSGGGSGAGQPGMAGAANEPAVAVIGTRKVTKSELDNVAQDLVARQSAQNPMMAGKQPPPEQMDRYRLAALQSFKEQVALEQVAKSAGITVTDADIQAERDKQWANGARSAIAAQLKLPPDATDARINSALLSLGSGMNVERAKESVLPTDRLRLGVLITKMTDKFKGQIAVNDAAVKQSLSDMTVRHILVKFGVGALPEAQAKNKAEKLLAAVKADATKMGELARTISDDIPSKAKGGVYEWTPGDRTGVGTETGRGIVPEFAAALDTLKPGETFPELVRVENPGYAGFHIIRLEAVKSGKSFPADFEKNKAQYLSAFGKERVNKRIQEAIDKAIPSVSVTLSDPFLSSEQLLEDAAKEVDKTKRNVLLNKAIDELGKVKPADDQLGIAPLKKATIYGQLGKNKEAIAAYEESLTFRRTPETRLALALAYAAEKQNDKAKEQLAKMEEGVIPDGQMYGAMAQLYSGFGDKAKAEALGAKAEAAQKAQMDAMIKAFQEQQAAQAPPAPAPPAPKAPASPAPAKK
;
A
#
# COMPACT_ATOMS: atom_id res chain seq x y z
N MET A 1 -25.65 -17.03 -27.85
CA MET A 1 -24.46 -16.84 -26.99
C MET A 1 -23.31 -16.35 -27.86
N SER A 2 -23.07 -15.05 -28.08
CA SER A 2 -23.52 -13.82 -27.42
C SER A 2 -22.80 -13.52 -26.10
N LEU A 3 -22.30 -12.28 -25.96
CA LEU A 3 -22.04 -11.47 -24.74
C LEU A 3 -21.30 -12.12 -23.55
N MET A 4 -21.04 -13.43 -23.53
CA MET A 4 -20.53 -14.14 -22.37
C MET A 4 -19.00 -14.22 -22.33
N ALA A 5 -18.30 -13.98 -23.44
CA ALA A 5 -16.83 -13.84 -23.46
C ALA A 5 -16.34 -12.45 -22.98
N MET A 6 -17.21 -11.43 -22.98
CA MET A 6 -16.93 -10.11 -22.38
C MET A 6 -16.90 -10.13 -20.84
N SER A 7 -17.36 -11.22 -20.20
CA SER A 7 -17.55 -11.28 -18.73
C SER A 7 -16.32 -11.80 -17.94
N GLY A 8 -15.28 -12.33 -18.60
CA GLY A 8 -14.12 -12.94 -17.92
C GLY A 8 -12.88 -12.05 -17.77
N TRP A 9 -12.67 -11.10 -18.68
CA TRP A 9 -11.39 -10.37 -18.79
C TRP A 9 -11.38 -9.01 -18.06
N LEU A 10 -12.51 -8.30 -18.07
CA LEU A 10 -12.77 -7.15 -17.16
C LEU A 10 -12.71 -7.55 -15.67
N LYS A 11 -12.83 -8.86 -15.38
CA LYS A 11 -12.89 -9.45 -14.04
C LYS A 11 -11.54 -9.71 -13.36
N LYS A 12 -10.37 -9.50 -13.99
CA LYS A 12 -9.09 -9.80 -13.32
C LYS A 12 -8.16 -8.61 -13.05
N TYR A 13 -8.21 -7.49 -13.80
CA TYR A 13 -7.18 -6.43 -13.70
C TYR A 13 -7.63 -4.96 -13.94
N GLY A 14 -8.90 -4.61 -13.78
CA GLY A 14 -9.37 -3.24 -14.00
C GLY A 14 -9.06 -2.25 -12.86
N ALA A 15 -7.88 -1.61 -12.91
CA ALA A 15 -7.41 -0.37 -12.24
C ALA A 15 -6.44 -0.49 -11.03
N PRO A 16 -5.21 0.04 -11.14
CA PRO A 16 -4.39 0.49 -10.02
C PRO A 16 -4.22 2.02 -10.10
N MET A 17 -5.23 2.81 -9.73
CA MET A 17 -5.10 4.26 -9.42
C MET A 17 -6.32 4.74 -8.63
N GLY A 18 -6.53 4.08 -7.49
CA GLY A 18 -7.57 4.40 -6.51
C GLY A 18 -7.30 3.74 -5.16
N PHE A 19 -6.03 3.54 -4.82
CA PHE A 19 -5.61 2.69 -3.69
C PHE A 19 -5.94 3.27 -2.31
N VAL A 20 -6.33 4.55 -2.22
CA VAL A 20 -6.68 5.19 -0.94
C VAL A 20 -8.18 5.12 -0.62
N PHE A 21 -9.08 5.09 -1.63
CA PHE A 21 -10.53 5.11 -1.39
C PHE A 21 -11.29 3.87 -1.88
N GLY A 22 -10.72 3.10 -2.81
CA GLY A 22 -11.32 1.85 -3.30
C GLY A 22 -11.28 0.69 -2.29
N ALA A 23 -10.47 0.81 -1.22
CA ALA A 23 -10.31 -0.21 -0.19
C ALA A 23 -11.31 -0.08 0.98
N ILE A 24 -12.45 0.59 0.80
CA ILE A 24 -13.63 0.40 1.67
C ILE A 24 -14.42 -0.82 1.17
N VAL A 25 -13.75 -1.93 0.86
CA VAL A 25 -14.43 -3.20 0.56
C VAL A 25 -14.95 -3.78 1.87
N VAL A 26 -16.27 -3.93 1.93
CA VAL A 26 -17.12 -4.33 3.06
C VAL A 26 -16.90 -5.78 3.53
N VAL A 27 -16.05 -6.58 2.88
CA VAL A 27 -16.08 -8.04 3.06
C VAL A 27 -14.92 -8.61 3.91
N GLY A 28 -13.78 -7.93 4.03
CA GLY A 28 -12.61 -8.47 4.74
C GLY A 28 -12.68 -8.44 6.28
N GLY A 29 -13.24 -7.36 6.85
CA GLY A 29 -13.23 -7.15 8.31
C GLY A 29 -14.24 -7.98 9.09
N VAL A 30 -15.35 -8.39 8.45
CA VAL A 30 -16.44 -9.13 9.12
C VAL A 30 -15.97 -10.53 9.52
N VAL A 31 -15.17 -11.20 8.69
CA VAL A 31 -14.73 -12.59 8.94
C VAL A 31 -13.68 -12.68 10.05
N GLY A 32 -12.82 -11.67 10.20
CA GLY A 32 -11.72 -11.69 11.19
C GLY A 32 -12.12 -11.23 12.61
N GLY A 33 -12.96 -10.19 12.73
CA GLY A 33 -13.25 -9.55 14.04
C GLY A 33 -14.31 -10.26 14.89
N LEU A 34 -15.21 -11.04 14.27
CA LEU A 34 -16.27 -11.77 14.97
C LEU A 34 -15.92 -13.25 15.19
N GLY A 35 -15.16 -13.88 14.28
CA GLY A 35 -14.77 -15.30 14.40
C GLY A 35 -13.87 -15.59 15.60
N SER A 36 -13.01 -14.63 15.97
CA SER A 36 -12.11 -14.67 17.14
C SER A 36 -12.84 -14.44 18.47
N ASN A 37 -14.00 -13.78 18.46
CA ASN A 37 -14.79 -13.51 19.67
C ASN A 37 -15.95 -14.50 19.90
N LEU A 38 -16.34 -15.28 18.89
CA LEU A 38 -17.50 -16.19 18.95
C LEU A 38 -17.16 -17.67 19.08
N SER A 39 -15.90 -18.08 18.79
CA SER A 39 -15.46 -19.46 18.99
C SER A 39 -14.82 -19.62 20.38
N GLY A 40 -15.65 -19.94 21.37
CA GLY A 40 -15.18 -20.24 22.73
C GLY A 40 -14.21 -21.42 22.77
N GLY A 41 -13.14 -21.29 23.55
CA GLY A 41 -12.25 -22.39 23.91
C GLY A 41 -10.76 -22.15 23.70
N GLY A 42 -10.24 -20.96 23.99
CA GLY A 42 -8.79 -20.72 24.04
C GLY A 42 -8.51 -19.53 24.93
N SER A 43 -7.69 -19.72 25.97
CA SER A 43 -7.16 -18.66 26.82
C SER A 43 -6.22 -17.75 26.01
N GLY A 44 -6.82 -16.87 25.21
CA GLY A 44 -6.14 -15.85 24.42
C GLY A 44 -6.35 -14.49 25.08
N ALA A 45 -5.26 -13.78 25.32
CA ALA A 45 -5.26 -12.39 25.76
C ALA A 45 -6.25 -11.58 24.89
N GLY A 46 -7.31 -11.07 25.53
CA GLY A 46 -8.37 -10.33 24.87
C GLY A 46 -7.82 -9.10 24.16
N GLN A 47 -8.29 -8.87 22.93
CA GLN A 47 -8.19 -7.56 22.31
C GLN A 47 -8.88 -6.53 23.23
N PRO A 48 -8.16 -5.50 23.72
CA PRO A 48 -8.76 -4.44 24.52
C PRO A 48 -9.83 -3.72 23.69
N GLY A 49 -11.03 -3.61 24.25
CA GLY A 49 -12.22 -3.20 23.55
C GLY A 49 -12.22 -1.75 23.06
N MET A 50 -12.98 -1.52 22.00
CA MET A 50 -13.36 -0.19 21.49
C MET A 50 -14.01 0.72 22.56
N ALA A 51 -14.48 0.18 23.69
CA ALA A 51 -15.01 0.97 24.80
C ALA A 51 -13.93 1.70 25.63
N GLY A 52 -12.65 1.29 25.54
CA GLY A 52 -11.54 1.94 26.24
C GLY A 52 -10.95 3.17 25.52
N ALA A 53 -11.20 3.31 24.22
CA ALA A 53 -10.58 4.35 23.39
C ALA A 53 -11.05 5.77 23.74
N ALA A 54 -12.26 5.93 24.30
CA ALA A 54 -12.83 7.26 24.58
C ALA A 54 -12.06 8.05 25.68
N ASN A 55 -11.32 7.35 26.55
CA ASN A 55 -10.53 7.95 27.63
C ASN A 55 -9.02 7.78 27.44
N GLU A 56 -8.59 7.18 26.33
CA GLU A 56 -7.17 7.00 26.04
C GLU A 56 -6.53 8.35 25.64
N PRO A 57 -5.35 8.72 26.18
CA PRO A 57 -4.68 9.93 25.77
C PRO A 57 -4.31 9.89 24.28
N ALA A 58 -4.41 11.04 23.63
CA ALA A 58 -3.98 11.19 22.25
C ALA A 58 -2.44 11.09 22.16
N VAL A 59 -1.97 10.26 21.24
CA VAL A 59 -0.55 10.07 20.90
C VAL A 59 -0.12 10.88 19.68
N ALA A 60 -1.10 11.35 18.90
CA ALA A 60 -0.90 12.29 17.82
C ALA A 60 -2.10 13.23 17.67
N VAL A 61 -1.84 14.41 17.10
CA VAL A 61 -2.84 15.36 16.65
C VAL A 61 -2.60 15.65 15.17
N ILE A 62 -3.62 15.42 14.34
CA ILE A 62 -3.58 15.59 12.89
C ILE A 62 -4.62 16.64 12.51
N GLY A 63 -4.16 17.85 12.16
CA GLY A 63 -5.02 19.02 12.07
C GLY A 63 -5.75 19.29 13.40
N THR A 64 -7.04 18.99 13.46
CA THR A 64 -7.85 19.09 14.69
C THR A 64 -8.23 17.73 15.28
N ARG A 65 -7.92 16.63 14.58
CA ARG A 65 -8.23 15.27 15.02
C ARG A 65 -7.19 14.82 16.04
N LYS A 66 -7.66 14.35 17.19
CA LYS A 66 -6.85 13.62 18.17
C LYS A 66 -6.87 12.14 17.79
N VAL A 67 -5.71 11.51 17.77
CA VAL A 67 -5.55 10.08 17.46
C VAL A 67 -4.94 9.39 18.67
N THR A 68 -5.63 8.34 19.12
CA THR A 68 -5.22 7.49 20.25
C THR A 68 -4.29 6.37 19.79
N LYS A 69 -3.59 5.72 20.74
CA LYS A 69 -2.71 4.59 20.41
C LYS A 69 -3.50 3.38 19.92
N SER A 70 -4.66 3.10 20.51
CA SER A 70 -5.54 2.02 20.04
C SER A 70 -6.01 2.23 18.59
N GLU A 71 -6.37 3.47 18.21
CA GLU A 71 -6.73 3.78 16.82
C GLU A 71 -5.57 3.51 15.86
N LEU A 72 -4.35 3.92 16.22
CA LEU A 72 -3.16 3.65 15.41
C LEU A 72 -2.85 2.17 15.31
N ASP A 73 -2.93 1.43 16.42
CA ASP A 73 -2.67 -0.01 16.46
C ASP A 73 -3.64 -0.76 15.56
N ASN A 74 -4.93 -0.39 15.57
CA ASN A 74 -5.94 -1.01 14.70
C ASN A 74 -5.63 -0.80 13.22
N VAL A 75 -5.28 0.42 12.81
CA VAL A 75 -4.92 0.71 11.42
C VAL A 75 -3.59 0.06 11.05
N ALA A 76 -2.60 0.08 11.94
CA ALA A 76 -1.31 -0.58 11.74
C ALA A 76 -1.47 -2.10 11.53
N GLN A 77 -2.31 -2.76 12.34
CA GLN A 77 -2.61 -4.19 12.19
C GLN A 77 -3.30 -4.51 10.85
N ASP A 78 -4.22 -3.65 10.40
CA ASP A 78 -4.83 -3.81 9.07
C ASP A 78 -3.80 -3.66 7.95
N LEU A 79 -2.86 -2.71 8.06
CA LEU A 79 -1.75 -2.57 7.12
C LEU A 79 -0.86 -3.82 7.09
N VAL A 80 -0.52 -4.37 8.27
CA VAL A 80 0.22 -5.63 8.40
C VAL A 80 -0.54 -6.78 7.74
N ALA A 81 -1.84 -6.92 8.00
CA ALA A 81 -2.66 -7.98 7.44
C ALA A 81 -2.71 -7.90 5.91
N ARG A 82 -2.85 -6.68 5.34
CA ARG A 82 -2.83 -6.46 3.89
C ARG A 82 -1.48 -6.78 3.28
N GLN A 83 -0.39 -6.34 3.90
CA GLN A 83 0.96 -6.65 3.43
C GLN A 83 1.25 -8.16 3.49
N SER A 84 0.77 -8.83 4.54
CA SER A 84 0.89 -10.28 4.70
C SER A 84 0.05 -11.05 3.68
N ALA A 85 -1.12 -10.54 3.29
CA ALA A 85 -1.94 -11.13 2.25
C ALA A 85 -1.33 -10.97 0.85
N GLN A 86 -0.56 -9.90 0.62
CA GLN A 86 0.13 -9.66 -0.65
C GLN A 86 1.46 -10.41 -0.76
N ASN A 87 2.08 -10.75 0.37
CA ASN A 87 3.36 -11.45 0.41
C ASN A 87 3.19 -12.83 1.08
N PRO A 88 3.12 -13.93 0.32
CA PRO A 88 2.98 -15.28 0.85
C PRO A 88 4.05 -15.66 1.90
N MET A 89 5.25 -15.07 1.84
CA MET A 89 6.31 -15.32 2.84
C MET A 89 6.03 -14.69 4.22
N MET A 90 5.13 -13.71 4.27
CA MET A 90 4.68 -13.02 5.48
C MET A 90 3.30 -13.49 5.95
N ALA A 91 2.64 -14.39 5.21
CA ALA A 91 1.32 -14.89 5.56
C ALA A 91 1.34 -15.55 6.95
N GLY A 92 0.48 -15.04 7.85
CA GLY A 92 0.38 -15.52 9.23
C GLY A 92 1.52 -15.12 10.17
N LYS A 93 2.52 -14.35 9.71
CA LYS A 93 3.61 -13.86 10.56
C LYS A 93 3.33 -12.43 11.00
N GLN A 94 3.35 -12.20 12.31
CA GLN A 94 3.36 -10.84 12.84
C GLN A 94 4.76 -10.24 12.68
N PRO A 95 4.87 -8.96 12.28
CA PRO A 95 6.14 -8.29 12.26
C PRO A 95 6.69 -8.16 13.70
N PRO A 96 8.01 -8.10 13.87
CA PRO A 96 8.62 -7.80 15.16
C PRO A 96 8.05 -6.51 15.77
N PRO A 97 7.89 -6.41 17.10
CA PRO A 97 7.31 -5.24 17.76
C PRO A 97 7.97 -3.92 17.38
N GLU A 98 9.28 -3.90 17.16
CA GLU A 98 10.05 -2.73 16.72
C GLU A 98 9.66 -2.23 15.32
N GLN A 99 9.13 -3.11 14.47
CA GLN A 99 8.62 -2.75 13.14
C GLN A 99 7.19 -2.21 13.20
N MET A 100 6.42 -2.50 14.26
CA MET A 100 5.05 -1.99 14.39
C MET A 100 5.01 -0.46 14.43
N ASP A 101 6.03 0.21 14.94
CA ASP A 101 6.09 1.68 14.92
C ASP A 101 6.11 2.25 13.50
N ARG A 102 6.70 1.55 12.53
CA ARG A 102 6.63 1.95 11.12
C ARG A 102 5.22 1.82 10.56
N TYR A 103 4.51 0.76 10.92
CA TYR A 103 3.12 0.60 10.54
C TYR A 103 2.22 1.63 11.20
N ARG A 104 2.50 2.01 12.46
CA ARG A 104 1.81 3.12 13.13
C ARG A 104 2.10 4.46 12.46
N LEU A 105 3.34 4.70 12.05
CA LEU A 105 3.70 5.91 11.31
C LEU A 105 3.00 5.94 9.94
N ALA A 106 2.95 4.82 9.23
CA ALA A 106 2.16 4.67 8.01
C ALA A 106 0.65 4.86 8.26
N ALA A 107 0.13 4.42 9.40
CA ALA A 107 -1.26 4.66 9.79
C ALA A 107 -1.56 6.16 10.00
N LEU A 108 -0.61 6.95 10.53
CA LEU A 108 -0.75 8.41 10.63
C LEU A 108 -0.96 9.05 9.25
N GLN A 109 -0.31 8.52 8.20
CA GLN A 109 -0.51 8.99 6.83
C GLN A 109 -1.96 8.76 6.37
N SER A 110 -2.56 7.61 6.69
CA SER A 110 -3.99 7.37 6.41
C SER A 110 -4.91 8.35 7.14
N PHE A 111 -4.61 8.70 8.39
CA PHE A 111 -5.38 9.72 9.11
C PHE A 111 -5.18 11.13 8.53
N LYS A 112 -3.97 11.44 8.06
CA LYS A 112 -3.67 12.69 7.37
C LYS A 112 -4.50 12.86 6.10
N GLU A 113 -4.62 11.79 5.31
CA GLU A 113 -5.47 11.74 4.12
C GLU A 113 -6.95 11.92 4.46
N GLN A 114 -7.43 11.33 5.56
CA GLN A 114 -8.80 11.54 6.03
C GLN A 114 -9.06 12.99 6.41
N VAL A 115 -8.16 13.63 7.15
CA VAL A 115 -8.29 15.05 7.53
C VAL A 115 -8.21 15.95 6.30
N ALA A 116 -7.34 15.65 5.33
CA ALA A 116 -7.27 16.37 4.06
C ALA A 116 -8.60 16.26 3.28
N LEU A 117 -9.16 15.05 3.20
CA LEU A 117 -10.47 14.81 2.60
C LEU A 117 -11.57 15.64 3.28
N GLU A 118 -11.60 15.67 4.61
CA GLU A 118 -12.56 16.48 5.38
C GLU A 118 -12.39 17.99 5.10
N GLN A 119 -11.15 18.48 4.99
CA GLN A 119 -10.88 19.87 4.62
C GLN A 119 -11.37 20.20 3.22
N VAL A 120 -11.17 19.29 2.25
CA VAL A 120 -11.67 19.47 0.87
C VAL A 120 -13.20 19.46 0.84
N ALA A 121 -13.86 18.55 1.57
CA ALA A 121 -15.31 18.56 1.68
C ALA A 121 -15.82 19.85 2.31
N LYS A 122 -15.20 20.32 3.40
CA LYS A 122 -15.57 21.56 4.07
C LYS A 122 -15.39 22.78 3.19
N SER A 123 -14.28 22.89 2.46
CA SER A 123 -14.05 24.00 1.51
C SER A 123 -15.03 23.96 0.34
N ALA A 124 -15.47 22.76 -0.04
CA ALA A 124 -16.56 22.56 -0.97
C ALA A 124 -17.94 22.71 -0.31
N GLY A 125 -18.10 23.12 0.95
CA GLY A 125 -19.41 23.29 1.60
C GLY A 125 -20.22 22.00 1.71
N ILE A 126 -19.56 20.86 1.84
CA ILE A 126 -20.18 19.55 2.06
C ILE A 126 -20.14 19.24 3.55
N THR A 127 -21.27 18.80 4.10
CA THR A 127 -21.41 18.34 5.48
C THR A 127 -21.98 16.93 5.51
N VAL A 128 -21.57 16.16 6.51
CA VAL A 128 -22.12 14.82 6.82
C VAL A 128 -22.86 14.90 8.14
N THR A 129 -24.13 14.53 8.12
CA THR A 129 -25.00 14.48 9.30
C THR A 129 -25.10 13.06 9.83
N ASP A 130 -25.53 12.90 11.08
CA ASP A 130 -25.76 11.57 11.66
C ASP A 130 -26.86 10.80 10.92
N ALA A 131 -27.85 11.51 10.35
CA ALA A 131 -28.88 10.91 9.51
C ALA A 131 -28.29 10.32 8.22
N ASP A 132 -27.31 10.98 7.59
CA ASP A 132 -26.63 10.42 6.42
C ASP A 132 -25.85 9.15 6.77
N ILE A 133 -25.19 9.14 7.93
CA ILE A 133 -24.42 8.00 8.42
C ILE A 133 -25.35 6.82 8.71
N GLN A 134 -26.49 7.06 9.38
CA GLN A 134 -27.46 6.02 9.67
C GLN A 134 -28.08 5.46 8.39
N ALA A 135 -28.43 6.31 7.42
CA ALA A 135 -28.95 5.87 6.12
C ALA A 135 -27.93 4.99 5.37
N GLU A 136 -26.64 5.36 5.38
CA GLU A 136 -25.59 4.55 4.77
C GLU A 136 -25.34 3.25 5.55
N ARG A 137 -25.44 3.28 6.89
CA ARG A 137 -25.38 2.07 7.74
C ARG A 137 -26.47 1.07 7.37
N ASP A 138 -27.72 1.52 7.35
CA ASP A 138 -28.87 0.65 7.05
C ASP A 138 -28.80 0.11 5.62
N LYS A 139 -28.35 0.94 4.67
CA LYS A 139 -28.07 0.52 3.30
C LYS A 139 -26.98 -0.56 3.22
N GLN A 140 -25.84 -0.40 3.89
CA GLN A 140 -24.77 -1.41 3.89
C GLN A 140 -25.14 -2.67 4.67
N TRP A 141 -25.93 -2.53 5.73
CA TRP A 141 -26.53 -3.65 6.46
C TRP A 141 -27.39 -4.51 5.53
N ALA A 142 -28.31 -3.88 4.80
CA ALA A 142 -29.15 -4.55 3.82
C ALA A 142 -28.34 -5.14 2.64
N ASN A 143 -27.27 -4.46 2.21
CA ASN A 143 -26.44 -4.83 1.06
C ASN A 143 -25.26 -5.76 1.41
N GLY A 144 -25.48 -6.72 2.31
CA GLY A 144 -24.59 -7.87 2.48
C GLY A 144 -23.95 -8.02 3.86
N ALA A 145 -23.85 -6.96 4.67
CA ALA A 145 -23.33 -7.14 6.03
C ALA A 145 -24.27 -8.03 6.87
N ARG A 146 -25.59 -7.90 6.70
CA ARG A 146 -26.58 -8.78 7.34
C ARG A 146 -26.39 -10.25 6.97
N SER A 147 -26.22 -10.56 5.68
CA SER A 147 -26.06 -11.95 5.23
C SER A 147 -24.73 -12.55 5.68
N ALA A 148 -23.67 -11.74 5.77
CA ALA A 148 -22.39 -12.16 6.33
C ALA A 148 -22.49 -12.53 7.82
N ILE A 149 -23.16 -11.69 8.62
CA ILE A 149 -23.44 -12.00 10.03
C ILE A 149 -24.32 -13.25 10.16
N ALA A 150 -25.38 -13.35 9.35
CA ALA A 150 -26.24 -14.53 9.35
C ALA A 150 -25.44 -15.82 9.08
N ALA A 151 -24.54 -15.81 8.10
CA ALA A 151 -23.68 -16.95 7.79
C ALA A 151 -22.77 -17.34 8.98
N GLN A 152 -22.20 -16.37 9.70
CA GLN A 152 -21.39 -16.62 10.90
C GLN A 152 -22.20 -17.27 12.03
N LEU A 153 -23.46 -16.87 12.17
CA LEU A 153 -24.41 -17.45 13.11
C LEU A 153 -25.03 -18.76 12.60
N LYS A 154 -24.55 -19.30 11.47
CA LYS A 154 -25.10 -20.49 10.80
C LYS A 154 -26.59 -20.35 10.49
N LEU A 155 -27.04 -19.14 10.17
CA LEU A 155 -28.39 -18.81 9.75
C LEU A 155 -28.46 -18.70 8.21
N PRO A 156 -29.65 -18.83 7.62
CA PRO A 156 -29.87 -18.54 6.21
C PRO A 156 -29.44 -17.11 5.85
N PRO A 157 -28.90 -16.86 4.63
CA PRO A 157 -28.39 -15.54 4.24
C PRO A 157 -29.47 -14.45 4.17
N ASP A 158 -30.74 -14.84 4.07
CA ASP A 158 -31.93 -13.97 4.08
C ASP A 158 -32.56 -13.82 5.47
N ALA A 159 -31.90 -14.30 6.53
CA ALA A 159 -32.39 -14.18 7.89
C ALA A 159 -32.74 -12.73 8.26
N THR A 160 -33.89 -12.56 8.91
CA THR A 160 -34.37 -11.25 9.37
C THR A 160 -33.56 -10.76 10.56
N ASP A 161 -33.58 -9.44 10.78
CA ASP A 161 -32.94 -8.82 11.94
C ASP A 161 -33.44 -9.42 13.26
N ALA A 162 -34.73 -9.76 13.37
CA ALA A 162 -35.28 -10.42 14.57
C ALA A 162 -34.63 -11.80 14.84
N ARG A 163 -34.40 -12.59 13.78
CA ARG A 163 -33.76 -13.91 13.89
C ARG A 163 -32.27 -13.78 14.23
N ILE A 164 -31.57 -12.85 13.59
CA ILE A 164 -30.18 -12.53 13.90
C ILE A 164 -30.06 -12.04 15.34
N ASN A 165 -30.94 -11.14 15.77
CA ASN A 165 -30.96 -10.59 17.12
C ASN A 165 -31.16 -11.67 18.17
N SER A 166 -32.10 -12.60 17.93
CA SER A 166 -32.35 -13.73 18.84
C SER A 166 -31.13 -14.63 18.97
N ALA A 167 -30.45 -14.92 17.84
CA ALA A 167 -29.22 -15.71 17.85
C ALA A 167 -28.07 -14.97 18.57
N LEU A 168 -27.90 -13.66 18.34
CA LEU A 168 -26.89 -12.85 19.03
C LEU A 168 -27.11 -12.80 20.54
N LEU A 169 -28.35 -12.60 20.99
CA LEU A 169 -28.69 -12.60 22.41
C LEU A 169 -28.44 -13.95 23.09
N SER A 170 -28.66 -15.06 22.37
CA SER A 170 -28.44 -16.42 22.90
C SER A 170 -26.97 -16.73 23.22
N LEU A 171 -26.03 -15.94 22.67
CA LEU A 171 -24.60 -16.08 22.94
C LEU A 171 -24.17 -15.49 24.29
N GLY A 172 -25.07 -14.77 25.00
CA GLY A 172 -24.82 -14.27 26.36
C GLY A 172 -23.81 -13.11 26.46
N SER A 173 -23.29 -12.60 25.34
CA SER A 173 -22.30 -11.50 25.29
C SER A 173 -22.90 -10.09 25.36
N GLY A 174 -24.23 -9.98 25.49
CA GLY A 174 -24.95 -8.72 25.35
C GLY A 174 -24.95 -8.16 23.92
N MET A 175 -24.51 -8.94 22.93
CA MET A 175 -24.61 -8.56 21.52
C MET A 175 -26.06 -8.54 21.05
N ASN A 176 -26.39 -7.56 20.20
CA ASN A 176 -27.66 -7.41 19.51
C ASN A 176 -27.40 -6.88 18.10
N VAL A 177 -28.44 -6.75 17.27
CA VAL A 177 -28.28 -6.29 15.89
C VAL A 177 -27.66 -4.89 15.81
N GLU A 178 -28.03 -3.96 16.68
CA GLU A 178 -27.49 -2.60 16.64
C GLU A 178 -26.01 -2.55 17.00
N ARG A 179 -25.57 -3.28 18.04
CA ARG A 179 -24.14 -3.44 18.35
C ARG A 179 -23.38 -4.17 17.25
N ALA A 180 -24.00 -5.15 16.61
CA ALA A 180 -23.40 -5.84 15.46
C ALA A 180 -23.23 -4.87 14.28
N LYS A 181 -24.24 -4.05 13.97
CA LYS A 181 -24.15 -2.99 12.95
C LYS A 181 -23.02 -2.01 13.28
N GLU A 182 -22.95 -1.49 14.50
CA GLU A 182 -21.88 -0.57 14.92
C GLU A 182 -20.49 -1.21 14.81
N SER A 183 -20.37 -2.49 15.19
CA SER A 183 -19.10 -3.23 15.14
C SER A 183 -18.61 -3.48 13.71
N VAL A 184 -19.51 -3.82 12.77
CA VAL A 184 -19.13 -4.12 11.39
C VAL A 184 -19.16 -2.92 10.45
N LEU A 185 -19.92 -1.89 10.81
CA LEU A 185 -20.09 -0.63 10.08
C LEU A 185 -19.85 0.57 11.02
N PRO A 186 -18.59 0.75 11.45
CA PRO A 186 -18.25 1.83 12.37
C PRO A 186 -18.49 3.21 11.76
N THR A 187 -18.98 4.14 12.58
CA THR A 187 -19.39 5.50 12.21
C THR A 187 -18.34 6.23 11.35
N ASP A 188 -17.07 6.17 11.73
CA ASP A 188 -16.01 6.88 11.01
C ASP A 188 -15.81 6.36 9.58
N ARG A 189 -15.88 5.04 9.39
CA ARG A 189 -15.80 4.42 8.06
C ARG A 189 -16.97 4.84 7.18
N LEU A 190 -18.18 4.87 7.75
CA LEU A 190 -19.38 5.30 7.04
C LEU A 190 -19.30 6.79 6.70
N ARG A 191 -18.85 7.63 7.64
CA ARG A 191 -18.67 9.08 7.42
C ARG A 191 -17.77 9.36 6.22
N LEU A 192 -16.64 8.66 6.10
CA LEU A 192 -15.75 8.80 4.94
C LEU A 192 -16.44 8.40 3.63
N GLY A 193 -17.16 7.28 3.61
CA GLY A 193 -17.91 6.82 2.43
C GLY A 193 -19.01 7.80 2.00
N VAL A 194 -19.78 8.32 2.96
CA VAL A 194 -20.81 9.35 2.72
C VAL A 194 -20.17 10.63 2.18
N LEU A 195 -19.06 11.06 2.77
CA LEU A 195 -18.36 12.27 2.36
C LEU A 195 -17.88 12.17 0.90
N ILE A 196 -17.26 11.04 0.53
CA ILE A 196 -16.84 10.77 -0.86
C ILE A 196 -18.04 10.75 -1.80
N THR A 197 -19.17 10.15 -1.38
CA THR A 197 -20.40 10.11 -2.19
C THR A 197 -20.91 11.53 -2.44
N LYS A 198 -21.03 12.35 -1.40
CA LYS A 198 -21.48 13.75 -1.54
C LYS A 198 -20.50 14.59 -2.36
N MET A 199 -19.20 14.37 -2.21
CA MET A 199 -18.18 15.02 -3.06
C MET A 199 -18.32 14.60 -4.52
N THR A 200 -18.57 13.32 -4.77
CA THR A 200 -18.79 12.79 -6.11
C THR A 200 -19.99 13.47 -6.76
N ASP A 201 -21.12 13.53 -6.07
CA ASP A 201 -22.33 14.20 -6.57
C ASP A 201 -22.11 15.69 -6.83
N LYS A 202 -21.40 16.38 -5.92
CA LYS A 202 -21.10 17.81 -6.05
C LYS A 202 -20.18 18.09 -7.25
N PHE A 203 -19.10 17.33 -7.41
CA PHE A 203 -18.12 17.57 -8.46
C PHE A 203 -18.52 17.01 -9.82
N LYS A 204 -19.45 16.04 -9.87
CA LYS A 204 -20.03 15.54 -11.12
C LYS A 204 -20.64 16.65 -11.96
N GLY A 205 -21.31 17.63 -11.34
CA GLY A 205 -21.87 18.80 -12.03
C GLY A 205 -20.83 19.80 -12.56
N GLN A 206 -19.56 19.68 -12.14
CA GLN A 206 -18.48 20.60 -12.51
C GLN A 206 -17.56 20.06 -13.61
N ILE A 207 -17.74 18.80 -14.00
CA ILE A 207 -16.90 18.14 -15.01
C ILE A 207 -17.70 18.01 -16.29
N ALA A 208 -17.22 18.67 -17.33
CA ALA A 208 -17.76 18.50 -18.68
C ALA A 208 -17.43 17.09 -19.18
N VAL A 209 -18.46 16.26 -19.30
CA VAL A 209 -18.37 14.94 -19.94
C VAL A 209 -18.98 15.07 -21.33
N ASN A 210 -18.15 14.94 -22.36
CA ASN A 210 -18.60 14.99 -23.75
C ASN A 210 -18.03 13.82 -24.55
N ASP A 211 -18.69 13.52 -25.67
CA ASP A 211 -18.33 12.38 -26.52
C ASP A 211 -16.90 12.44 -27.04
N ALA A 212 -16.40 13.64 -27.37
CA ALA A 212 -15.06 13.81 -27.90
C ALA A 212 -13.99 13.42 -26.88
N ALA A 213 -14.15 13.85 -25.62
CA ALA A 213 -13.24 13.51 -24.53
C ALA A 213 -13.26 12.00 -24.24
N VAL A 214 -14.44 11.38 -24.23
CA VAL A 214 -14.53 9.92 -24.02
C VAL A 214 -13.89 9.16 -25.19
N LYS A 215 -14.21 9.54 -26.43
CA LYS A 215 -13.60 8.93 -27.62
C LYS A 215 -12.08 9.06 -27.60
N GLN A 216 -11.55 10.22 -27.23
CA GLN A 216 -10.11 10.44 -27.08
C GLN A 216 -9.50 9.57 -25.98
N SER A 217 -10.19 9.36 -24.86
CA SER A 217 -9.71 8.49 -23.77
C SER A 217 -9.64 7.01 -24.16
N LEU A 218 -10.48 6.58 -25.10
CA LEU A 218 -10.57 5.21 -25.61
C LEU A 218 -9.80 5.01 -26.94
N SER A 219 -9.12 6.04 -27.43
CA SER A 219 -8.43 6.03 -28.71
C SER A 219 -6.92 5.81 -28.53
N ASP A 220 -6.31 5.23 -29.55
CA ASP A 220 -4.86 5.22 -29.66
C ASP A 220 -4.40 6.66 -29.95
N MET A 221 -3.25 7.03 -29.40
CA MET A 221 -2.67 8.37 -29.55
C MET A 221 -1.25 8.28 -30.06
N THR A 222 -0.92 9.21 -30.95
CA THR A 222 0.46 9.47 -31.34
C THR A 222 0.92 10.72 -30.60
N VAL A 223 1.95 10.59 -29.79
CA VAL A 223 2.51 11.67 -28.97
C VAL A 223 3.94 11.91 -29.41
N ARG A 224 4.33 13.18 -29.48
CA ARG A 224 5.73 13.56 -29.60
C ARG A 224 6.17 14.20 -28.30
N HIS A 225 7.34 13.82 -27.80
CA HIS A 225 7.93 14.49 -26.66
C HIS A 225 9.44 14.76 -26.82
N ILE A 226 9.92 15.73 -26.04
CA ILE A 226 11.34 16.02 -25.85
C ILE A 226 11.61 15.97 -24.35
N LEU A 227 12.62 15.21 -23.93
CA LEU A 227 13.06 15.12 -22.54
C LEU A 227 14.37 15.90 -22.36
N VAL A 228 14.44 16.70 -21.29
CA VAL A 228 15.67 17.28 -20.76
C VAL A 228 15.87 16.78 -19.34
N LYS A 229 16.85 15.91 -19.11
CA LYS A 229 17.08 15.27 -17.80
C LYS A 229 17.70 16.23 -16.78
N PHE A 230 17.34 16.04 -15.51
CA PHE A 230 18.04 16.66 -14.38
C PHE A 230 18.45 15.62 -13.34
N GLY A 231 19.40 15.99 -12.46
CA GLY A 231 19.81 15.17 -11.32
C GLY A 231 21.09 14.38 -11.56
N VAL A 232 21.23 13.23 -10.88
CA VAL A 232 22.47 12.43 -10.87
C VAL A 232 22.82 11.97 -12.28
N GLY A 233 24.00 12.37 -12.78
CA GLY A 233 24.46 12.05 -14.14
C GLY A 233 23.83 12.90 -15.24
N ALA A 234 23.14 13.99 -14.90
CA ALA A 234 22.51 14.93 -15.84
C ALA A 234 22.78 16.39 -15.45
N LEU A 235 22.05 17.34 -16.04
CA LEU A 235 22.19 18.76 -15.71
C LEU A 235 21.64 19.07 -14.30
N PRO A 236 22.19 20.07 -13.60
CA PRO A 236 21.51 20.66 -12.44
C PRO A 236 20.12 21.15 -12.84
N GLU A 237 19.14 20.98 -11.95
CA GLU A 237 17.72 21.23 -12.28
C GLU A 237 17.45 22.62 -12.85
N ALA A 238 18.05 23.67 -12.28
CA ALA A 238 17.91 25.03 -12.79
C ALA A 238 18.42 25.19 -14.24
N GLN A 239 19.51 24.50 -14.59
CA GLN A 239 20.07 24.53 -15.95
C GLN A 239 19.21 23.70 -16.92
N ALA A 240 18.74 22.54 -16.48
CA ALA A 240 17.81 21.70 -17.24
C ALA A 240 16.52 22.47 -17.55
N LYS A 241 15.96 23.19 -16.56
CA LYS A 241 14.77 24.03 -16.72
C LYS A 241 15.00 25.11 -17.77
N ASN A 242 16.07 25.89 -17.64
CA ASN A 242 16.39 26.95 -18.60
C ASN A 242 16.58 26.41 -20.04
N LYS A 243 17.21 25.24 -20.19
CA LYS A 243 17.35 24.57 -21.49
C LYS A 243 15.98 24.14 -22.05
N ALA A 244 15.14 23.55 -21.21
CA ALA A 244 13.81 23.10 -21.60
C ALA A 244 12.88 24.28 -21.96
N GLU A 245 12.94 25.39 -21.24
CA GLU A 245 12.15 26.60 -21.54
C GLU A 245 12.51 27.18 -22.92
N LYS A 246 13.80 27.22 -23.27
CA LYS A 246 14.25 27.64 -24.61
C LYS A 246 13.74 26.71 -25.71
N LEU A 247 13.77 25.40 -25.47
CA LEU A 247 13.23 24.41 -26.40
C LEU A 247 11.72 24.55 -26.56
N LEU A 248 10.99 24.77 -25.46
CA LEU A 248 9.55 24.99 -25.49
C LEU A 248 9.20 26.26 -26.28
N ALA A 249 9.95 27.35 -26.09
CA ALA A 249 9.78 28.57 -26.86
C ALA A 249 10.00 28.34 -28.37
N ALA A 250 11.03 27.56 -28.74
CA ALA A 250 11.29 27.20 -30.13
C ALA A 250 10.16 26.34 -30.73
N VAL A 251 9.65 25.35 -29.98
CA VAL A 251 8.52 24.50 -30.40
C VAL A 251 7.23 25.30 -30.49
N LYS A 252 6.99 26.28 -29.60
CA LYS A 252 5.83 27.17 -29.69
C LYS A 252 5.89 28.09 -30.91
N ALA A 253 7.09 28.56 -31.27
CA ALA A 253 7.30 29.39 -32.45
C ALA A 253 7.11 28.59 -33.75
N ASP A 254 7.57 27.34 -33.78
CA ASP A 254 7.39 26.44 -34.91
C ASP A 254 7.35 24.97 -34.44
N ALA A 255 6.14 24.44 -34.35
CA ALA A 255 5.94 23.11 -33.82
C ALA A 255 6.42 22.00 -34.78
N THR A 256 6.61 22.29 -36.06
CA THR A 256 7.10 21.31 -37.05
C THR A 256 8.55 20.91 -36.77
N LYS A 257 9.32 21.80 -36.13
CA LYS A 257 10.72 21.54 -35.73
C LYS A 257 10.86 20.60 -34.55
N MET A 258 9.78 20.30 -33.83
CA MET A 258 9.84 19.48 -32.63
C MET A 258 10.45 18.09 -32.91
N GLY A 259 10.18 17.50 -34.08
CA GLY A 259 10.77 16.21 -34.47
C GLY A 259 12.29 16.26 -34.65
N GLU A 260 12.81 17.34 -35.22
CA GLU A 260 14.26 17.55 -35.39
C GLU A 260 14.94 17.86 -34.05
N LEU A 261 14.34 18.75 -33.24
CA LEU A 261 14.80 19.06 -31.89
C LEU A 261 14.83 17.82 -30.99
N ALA A 262 13.83 16.93 -31.13
CA ALA A 262 13.83 15.66 -30.42
C ALA A 262 15.00 14.76 -30.85
N ARG A 263 15.27 14.61 -32.15
CA ARG A 263 16.39 13.79 -32.65
C ARG A 263 17.76 14.28 -32.18
N THR A 264 17.92 15.59 -32.07
CA THR A 264 19.21 16.22 -31.79
C THR A 264 19.43 16.36 -30.28
N ILE A 265 18.44 16.89 -29.55
CA ILE A 265 18.64 17.43 -28.21
C ILE A 265 17.95 16.59 -27.12
N SER A 266 16.95 15.76 -27.44
CA SER A 266 16.26 14.96 -26.42
C SER A 266 17.22 13.99 -25.71
N ASP A 267 17.05 13.87 -24.40
CA ASP A 267 17.73 12.90 -23.54
C ASP A 267 16.94 11.57 -23.44
N ASP A 268 15.78 11.47 -24.11
CA ASP A 268 15.00 10.23 -24.22
C ASP A 268 15.51 9.35 -25.37
N ILE A 269 16.48 8.48 -25.05
CA ILE A 269 17.14 7.59 -26.01
C ILE A 269 16.14 6.73 -26.83
N PRO A 270 15.11 6.09 -26.24
CA PRO A 270 14.22 5.19 -26.98
C PRO A 270 13.41 5.87 -28.10
N SER A 271 12.94 7.11 -27.91
CA SER A 271 12.19 7.83 -28.94
C SER A 271 13.03 8.81 -29.76
N LYS A 272 14.24 9.17 -29.30
CA LYS A 272 15.14 10.14 -29.95
C LYS A 272 15.29 9.88 -31.44
N ALA A 273 15.66 8.67 -31.85
CA ALA A 273 15.84 8.31 -33.26
C ALA A 273 14.55 8.48 -34.11
N LYS A 274 13.38 8.26 -33.48
CA LYS A 274 12.05 8.44 -34.10
C LYS A 274 11.56 9.90 -34.03
N GLY A 275 12.39 10.84 -33.59
CA GLY A 275 12.03 12.23 -33.40
C GLY A 275 11.07 12.46 -32.24
N GLY A 276 11.19 11.68 -31.17
CA GLY A 276 10.39 11.87 -29.96
C GLY A 276 9.03 11.18 -29.99
N VAL A 277 8.72 10.41 -31.03
CA VAL A 277 7.38 9.84 -31.26
C VAL A 277 7.16 8.56 -30.48
N TYR A 278 6.02 8.50 -29.81
CA TYR A 278 5.41 7.30 -29.25
C TYR A 278 4.00 7.10 -29.82
N GLU A 279 3.63 5.84 -29.95
CA GLU A 279 2.25 5.41 -30.16
C GLU A 279 1.80 4.72 -28.89
N TRP A 280 0.74 5.24 -28.29
CA TRP A 280 0.19 4.72 -27.04
C TRP A 280 -1.26 4.31 -27.24
N THR A 281 -1.60 3.17 -26.67
CA THR A 281 -2.96 2.66 -26.55
C THR A 281 -3.61 3.19 -25.27
N PRO A 282 -4.93 3.07 -25.12
CA PRO A 282 -5.60 3.37 -23.86
C PRO A 282 -5.04 2.57 -22.66
N GLY A 283 -4.59 1.33 -22.89
CA GLY A 283 -3.98 0.50 -21.84
C GLY A 283 -2.69 1.12 -21.28
N ASP A 284 -1.88 1.73 -22.15
CA ASP A 284 -0.64 2.41 -21.75
C ASP A 284 -0.90 3.60 -20.81
N ARG A 285 -2.07 4.26 -20.87
CA ARG A 285 -2.42 5.35 -19.93
C ARG A 285 -2.56 4.89 -18.49
N THR A 286 -2.94 3.64 -18.29
CA THR A 286 -3.25 3.09 -16.96
C THR A 286 -2.14 2.19 -16.42
N GLY A 287 -1.15 1.84 -17.25
CA GLY A 287 -0.10 0.87 -16.93
C GLY A 287 -0.57 -0.58 -16.85
N VAL A 288 -1.84 -0.85 -17.14
CA VAL A 288 -2.42 -2.19 -17.14
C VAL A 288 -2.22 -2.84 -18.51
N GLY A 289 -1.52 -3.97 -18.54
CA GLY A 289 -1.41 -4.82 -19.73
C GLY A 289 -0.27 -4.47 -20.70
N THR A 290 0.66 -3.60 -20.33
CA THR A 290 1.87 -3.35 -21.13
C THR A 290 2.92 -4.44 -20.84
N GLU A 291 3.68 -4.89 -21.85
CA GLU A 291 4.76 -5.89 -21.66
C GLU A 291 5.82 -5.43 -20.64
N THR A 292 5.90 -4.12 -20.39
CA THR A 292 6.84 -3.53 -19.43
C THR A 292 6.22 -3.24 -18.06
N GLY A 293 4.90 -3.42 -17.88
CA GLY A 293 4.17 -3.11 -16.65
C GLY A 293 4.20 -1.62 -16.25
N ARG A 294 4.69 -0.74 -17.13
CA ARG A 294 4.84 0.69 -16.88
C ARG A 294 3.88 1.46 -17.78
N GLY A 295 2.95 2.18 -17.15
CA GLY A 295 2.05 3.11 -17.84
C GLY A 295 2.71 4.47 -18.08
N ILE A 296 1.99 5.32 -18.81
CA ILE A 296 2.30 6.74 -18.93
C ILE A 296 2.29 7.37 -17.53
N VAL A 297 3.30 8.17 -17.22
CA VAL A 297 3.37 8.85 -15.92
C VAL A 297 2.18 9.82 -15.75
N PRO A 298 1.63 10.01 -14.54
CA PRO A 298 0.41 10.79 -14.33
C PRO A 298 0.46 12.21 -14.88
N GLU A 299 1.63 12.85 -14.84
CA GLU A 299 1.86 14.21 -15.34
C GLU A 299 1.68 14.30 -16.86
N PHE A 300 2.06 13.25 -17.60
CA PHE A 300 1.86 13.18 -19.04
C PHE A 300 0.39 12.98 -19.38
N ALA A 301 -0.29 12.07 -18.67
CA ALA A 301 -1.72 11.86 -18.85
C ALA A 301 -2.50 13.16 -18.58
N ALA A 302 -2.15 13.87 -17.51
CA ALA A 302 -2.75 15.17 -17.19
C ALA A 302 -2.53 16.22 -18.30
N ALA A 303 -1.32 16.31 -18.86
CA ALA A 303 -1.05 17.21 -19.99
C ALA A 303 -1.87 16.83 -21.23
N LEU A 304 -1.85 15.55 -21.63
CA LEU A 304 -2.53 15.06 -22.84
C LEU A 304 -4.05 15.15 -22.77
N ASP A 305 -4.63 15.05 -21.57
CA ASP A 305 -6.07 15.24 -21.35
C ASP A 305 -6.53 16.66 -21.68
N THR A 306 -5.62 17.63 -21.76
CA THR A 306 -5.94 19.03 -22.10
C THR A 306 -5.71 19.36 -23.57
N LEU A 307 -5.03 18.49 -24.31
CA LEU A 307 -4.61 18.75 -25.69
C LEU A 307 -5.61 18.20 -26.71
N LYS A 308 -5.76 18.94 -27.81
CA LYS A 308 -6.34 18.46 -29.06
C LYS A 308 -5.23 17.93 -29.98
N PRO A 309 -5.57 17.06 -30.96
CA PRO A 309 -4.62 16.68 -32.00
C PRO A 309 -4.00 17.90 -32.70
N GLY A 310 -2.67 17.89 -32.82
CA GLY A 310 -1.85 18.98 -33.36
C GLY A 310 -1.40 20.02 -32.33
N GLU A 311 -1.82 19.95 -31.06
CA GLU A 311 -1.46 20.92 -30.03
C GLU A 311 -0.24 20.48 -29.20
N THR A 312 0.55 21.47 -28.79
CA THR A 312 1.67 21.31 -27.85
C THR A 312 1.24 21.84 -26.48
N PHE A 313 1.55 21.11 -25.42
CA PHE A 313 1.30 21.54 -24.05
C PHE A 313 2.03 22.87 -23.78
N PRO A 314 1.33 23.89 -23.23
CA PRO A 314 1.88 25.24 -23.16
C PRO A 314 2.97 25.39 -22.09
N GLU A 315 3.16 24.41 -21.21
CA GLU A 315 4.13 24.48 -20.12
C GLU A 315 5.10 23.29 -20.16
N LEU A 316 6.15 23.35 -19.36
CA LEU A 316 7.02 22.20 -19.15
C LEU A 316 6.35 21.21 -18.21
N VAL A 317 6.33 19.94 -18.61
CA VAL A 317 5.88 18.86 -17.73
C VAL A 317 7.09 18.35 -16.95
N ARG A 318 7.14 18.66 -15.65
CA ARG A 318 8.22 18.22 -14.76
C ARG A 318 7.87 16.86 -14.17
N VAL A 319 8.78 15.90 -14.29
CA VAL A 319 8.62 14.53 -13.77
C VAL A 319 9.79 14.23 -12.83
N GLU A 320 9.52 13.64 -11.67
CA GLU A 320 10.55 13.25 -10.69
C GLU A 320 10.85 11.74 -10.68
N ASN A 321 10.04 10.94 -11.38
CA ASN A 321 10.13 9.49 -11.36
C ASN A 321 11.53 8.98 -11.82
N PRO A 322 12.21 8.13 -11.02
CA PRO A 322 13.49 7.53 -11.39
C PRO A 322 13.45 6.87 -12.77
N GLY A 323 14.33 7.32 -13.68
CA GLY A 323 14.40 6.86 -15.08
C GLY A 323 13.83 7.85 -16.10
N TYR A 324 12.88 8.70 -15.71
CA TYR A 324 12.27 9.76 -16.54
C TYR A 324 12.39 11.16 -15.94
N ALA A 325 13.18 11.30 -14.87
CA ALA A 325 13.38 12.56 -14.16
C ALA A 325 13.88 13.66 -15.10
N GLY A 326 13.11 14.73 -15.24
CA GLY A 326 13.39 15.77 -16.22
C GLY A 326 12.22 16.70 -16.52
N PHE A 327 12.49 17.64 -17.42
CA PHE A 327 11.48 18.51 -18.02
C PHE A 327 11.11 17.97 -19.40
N HIS A 328 9.81 17.86 -19.63
CA HIS A 328 9.24 17.29 -20.84
C HIS A 328 8.41 18.32 -21.59
N ILE A 329 8.58 18.36 -22.91
CA ILE A 329 7.72 19.11 -23.82
C ILE A 329 6.89 18.08 -24.55
N ILE A 330 5.56 18.20 -24.47
CA ILE A 330 4.63 17.17 -24.97
C ILE A 330 3.73 17.77 -26.03
N ARG A 331 3.54 17.03 -27.14
CA ARG A 331 2.62 17.37 -28.22
C ARG A 331 1.77 16.15 -28.56
N LEU A 332 0.46 16.36 -28.69
CA LEU A 332 -0.46 15.35 -29.17
C LEU A 332 -0.51 15.46 -30.70
N GLU A 333 0.06 14.51 -31.43
CA GLU A 333 0.11 14.57 -32.89
C GLU A 333 -1.21 14.11 -33.50
N ALA A 334 -1.73 12.97 -33.03
CA ALA A 334 -2.94 12.38 -33.56
C ALA A 334 -3.67 11.57 -32.50
N VAL A 335 -4.98 11.45 -32.68
CA VAL A 335 -5.85 10.53 -31.96
C VAL A 335 -6.57 9.71 -33.02
N LYS A 336 -6.52 8.38 -32.91
CA LYS A 336 -7.13 7.47 -33.87
C LYS A 336 -7.95 6.44 -33.13
N SER A 337 -9.13 6.11 -33.67
CA SER A 337 -9.86 4.92 -33.23
C SER A 337 -9.03 3.69 -33.57
N GLY A 338 -8.27 3.22 -32.58
CA GLY A 338 -7.37 2.09 -32.70
C GLY A 338 -8.09 0.76 -32.72
N LYS A 339 -7.32 -0.33 -32.84
CA LYS A 339 -7.85 -1.69 -32.61
C LYS A 339 -8.40 -1.88 -31.19
N SER A 340 -7.95 -1.04 -30.26
CA SER A 340 -8.35 -0.99 -28.85
C SER A 340 -9.70 -0.29 -28.61
N PHE A 341 -10.22 0.43 -29.62
CA PHE A 341 -11.46 1.20 -29.46
C PHE A 341 -12.67 0.25 -29.34
N PRO A 342 -13.56 0.42 -28.34
CA PRO A 342 -14.66 -0.51 -28.15
C PRO A 342 -15.66 -0.50 -29.32
N ALA A 343 -15.83 -1.65 -29.96
CA ALA A 343 -16.77 -1.82 -31.08
C ALA A 343 -18.24 -1.56 -30.68
N ASP A 344 -18.55 -1.69 -29.39
CA ASP A 344 -19.86 -1.46 -28.82
C ASP A 344 -20.06 -0.02 -28.31
N PHE A 345 -19.11 0.90 -28.54
CA PHE A 345 -19.16 2.26 -28.01
C PHE A 345 -20.48 2.97 -28.33
N GLU A 346 -20.92 2.96 -29.59
CA GLU A 346 -22.16 3.65 -29.98
C GLU A 346 -23.40 3.01 -29.33
N LYS A 347 -23.38 1.68 -29.10
CA LYS A 347 -24.47 0.96 -28.42
C LYS A 347 -24.49 1.22 -26.91
N ASN A 348 -23.32 1.29 -26.28
CA ASN A 348 -23.13 1.41 -24.82
C ASN A 348 -22.63 2.80 -24.41
N LYS A 349 -22.85 3.81 -25.25
CA LYS A 349 -22.31 5.17 -25.12
C LYS A 349 -22.57 5.80 -23.75
N ALA A 350 -23.78 5.66 -23.22
CA ALA A 350 -24.16 6.17 -21.91
C ALA A 350 -23.32 5.55 -20.77
N GLN A 351 -22.96 4.27 -20.88
CA GLN A 351 -22.12 3.58 -19.90
C GLN A 351 -20.69 4.12 -19.95
N TYR A 352 -20.12 4.31 -21.14
CA TYR A 352 -18.78 4.89 -21.29
C TYR A 352 -18.72 6.35 -20.80
N LEU A 353 -19.72 7.17 -21.13
CA LEU A 353 -19.84 8.54 -20.61
C LEU A 353 -19.94 8.55 -19.08
N SER A 354 -20.76 7.67 -18.50
CA SER A 354 -20.89 7.57 -17.05
C SER A 354 -19.60 7.11 -16.37
N ALA A 355 -18.92 6.11 -16.92
CA ALA A 355 -17.65 5.61 -16.40
C ALA A 355 -16.55 6.67 -16.46
N PHE A 356 -16.39 7.33 -17.61
CA PHE A 356 -15.44 8.43 -17.78
C PHE A 356 -15.74 9.59 -16.83
N GLY A 357 -17.02 9.99 -16.70
CA GLY A 357 -17.43 11.01 -15.76
C GLY A 357 -17.04 10.69 -14.31
N LYS A 358 -17.30 9.44 -13.87
CA LYS A 358 -16.90 8.97 -12.53
C LYS A 358 -15.39 9.00 -12.33
N GLU A 359 -14.63 8.52 -13.30
CA GLU A 359 -13.16 8.53 -13.24
C GLU A 359 -12.61 9.95 -13.11
N ARG A 360 -13.10 10.89 -13.93
CA ARG A 360 -12.70 12.30 -13.88
C ARG A 360 -13.06 12.95 -12.54
N VAL A 361 -14.24 12.63 -11.98
CA VAL A 361 -14.65 13.11 -10.66
C VAL A 361 -13.71 12.57 -9.58
N ASN A 362 -13.43 11.27 -9.58
CA ASN A 362 -12.53 10.64 -8.62
C ASN A 362 -11.12 11.23 -8.70
N LYS A 363 -10.60 11.44 -9.92
CA LYS A 363 -9.30 12.10 -10.14
C LYS A 363 -9.29 13.52 -9.56
N ARG A 364 -10.34 14.31 -9.81
CA ARG A 364 -10.46 15.67 -9.24
C ARG A 364 -10.52 15.66 -7.72
N ILE A 365 -11.23 14.71 -7.12
CA ILE A 365 -11.27 14.52 -5.66
C ILE A 365 -9.86 14.22 -5.14
N GLN A 366 -9.16 13.26 -5.75
CA GLN A 366 -7.81 12.88 -5.35
C GLN A 366 -6.83 14.05 -5.48
N GLU A 367 -6.83 14.76 -6.60
CA GLU A 367 -5.98 15.95 -6.80
C GLU A 367 -6.25 17.05 -5.77
N ALA A 368 -7.50 17.23 -5.36
CA ALA A 368 -7.85 18.18 -4.32
C ALA A 368 -7.33 17.74 -2.94
N ILE A 369 -7.38 16.43 -2.65
CA ILE A 369 -6.83 15.84 -1.42
C ILE A 369 -5.31 15.97 -1.41
N ASP A 370 -4.63 15.60 -2.49
CA ASP A 370 -3.18 15.67 -2.62
C ASP A 370 -2.67 17.11 -2.41
N LYS A 371 -3.42 18.11 -2.90
CA LYS A 371 -3.15 19.53 -2.66
C LYS A 371 -3.39 19.95 -1.21
N ALA A 372 -4.33 19.31 -0.52
CA ALA A 372 -4.65 19.61 0.88
C ALA A 372 -3.69 18.92 1.86
N ILE A 373 -3.16 17.73 1.55
CA ILE A 373 -2.28 16.94 2.44
C ILE A 373 -1.11 17.78 3.01
N PRO A 374 -0.35 18.58 2.22
CA PRO A 374 0.75 19.39 2.76
C PRO A 374 0.32 20.41 3.82
N SER A 375 -0.95 20.86 3.78
CA SER A 375 -1.49 21.82 4.75
C SER A 375 -1.98 21.18 6.05
N VAL A 376 -2.06 19.85 6.11
CA VAL A 376 -2.46 19.12 7.32
C VAL A 376 -1.26 19.01 8.27
N SER A 377 -1.35 19.71 9.39
CA SER A 377 -0.35 19.62 10.46
C SER A 377 -0.40 18.26 11.15
N VAL A 378 0.76 17.75 11.56
CA VAL A 378 0.90 16.54 12.38
C VAL A 378 1.76 16.90 13.58
N THR A 379 1.26 16.62 14.78
CA THR A 379 2.00 16.78 16.03
C THR A 379 2.00 15.44 16.75
N LEU A 380 3.18 14.95 17.09
CA LEU A 380 3.37 13.67 17.78
C LEU A 380 3.65 13.96 19.26
N SER A 381 2.91 13.29 20.15
CA SER A 381 3.16 13.31 21.59
C SER A 381 3.78 12.00 22.08
N ASP A 382 3.65 10.92 21.32
CA ASP A 382 4.28 9.64 21.63
C ASP A 382 5.78 9.66 21.23
N PRO A 383 6.70 9.34 22.17
CA PRO A 383 8.13 9.38 21.88
C PRO A 383 8.61 8.29 20.92
N PHE A 384 7.96 7.12 20.86
CA PHE A 384 8.31 6.07 19.89
C PHE A 384 8.00 6.52 18.46
N LEU A 385 6.81 7.08 18.23
CA LEU A 385 6.42 7.62 16.92
C LEU A 385 7.30 8.80 16.52
N SER A 386 7.60 9.69 17.47
CA SER A 386 8.49 10.84 17.23
C SER A 386 9.89 10.38 16.83
N SER A 387 10.43 9.38 17.52
CA SER A 387 11.70 8.76 17.15
C SER A 387 11.63 8.10 15.77
N GLU A 388 10.57 7.37 15.43
CA GLU A 388 10.49 6.68 14.14
C GLU A 388 10.41 7.68 12.97
N GLN A 389 9.68 8.79 13.12
CA GLN A 389 9.65 9.86 12.13
C GLN A 389 11.06 10.45 11.91
N LEU A 390 11.80 10.71 12.99
CA LEU A 390 13.18 11.20 12.90
C LEU A 390 14.11 10.19 12.21
N LEU A 391 13.88 8.90 12.39
CA LEU A 391 14.64 7.84 11.71
C LEU A 391 14.32 7.79 10.21
N GLU A 392 13.05 7.95 9.82
CA GLU A 392 12.70 8.07 8.40
C GLU A 392 13.32 9.32 7.75
N ASP A 393 13.30 10.45 8.44
CA ASP A 393 13.90 11.70 7.97
C ASP A 393 15.42 11.55 7.85
N ALA A 394 16.06 10.90 8.83
CA ALA A 394 17.49 10.58 8.80
C ALA A 394 17.86 9.65 7.62
N ALA A 395 16.99 8.71 7.26
CA ALA A 395 17.21 7.81 6.12
C ALA A 395 17.12 8.52 4.76
N LYS A 396 16.32 9.59 4.67
CA LYS A 396 16.16 10.43 3.47
C LYS A 396 17.27 11.50 3.34
N GLU A 397 17.94 11.84 4.44
CA GLU A 397 18.99 12.85 4.46
C GLU A 397 20.34 12.32 3.93
N VAL A 398 20.87 13.02 2.94
CA VAL A 398 22.12 12.67 2.26
C VAL A 398 23.34 13.24 3.00
N ASP A 399 23.18 14.39 3.65
CA ASP A 399 24.24 15.02 4.44
C ASP A 399 24.46 14.26 5.76
N LYS A 400 25.65 13.70 5.95
CA LYS A 400 25.99 12.90 7.13
C LYS A 400 25.85 13.69 8.44
N THR A 401 26.18 14.98 8.45
CA THR A 401 26.11 15.82 9.66
C THR A 401 24.66 16.06 10.05
N LYS A 402 23.82 16.46 9.09
CA LYS A 402 22.37 16.66 9.32
C LYS A 402 21.68 15.35 9.72
N ARG A 403 22.03 14.26 9.05
CA ARG A 403 21.55 12.92 9.42
C ARG A 403 21.90 12.58 10.86
N ASN A 404 23.16 12.80 11.27
CA ASN A 404 23.57 12.54 12.64
C ASN A 404 22.83 13.41 13.67
N VAL A 405 22.46 14.65 13.32
CA VAL A 405 21.60 15.48 14.19
C VAL A 405 20.22 14.85 14.37
N LEU A 406 19.60 14.34 13.30
CA LEU A 406 18.31 13.64 13.37
C LEU A 406 18.40 12.36 14.21
N LEU A 407 19.47 11.59 14.04
CA LEU A 407 19.73 10.37 14.83
C LEU A 407 19.89 10.67 16.33
N ASN A 408 20.60 11.73 16.72
CA ASN A 408 20.70 12.10 18.14
C ASN A 408 19.36 12.58 18.70
N LYS A 409 18.56 13.33 17.92
CA LYS A 409 17.19 13.69 18.34
C LYS A 409 16.32 12.46 18.54
N ALA A 410 16.45 11.44 17.69
CA ALA A 410 15.72 10.18 17.85
C ALA A 410 16.11 9.48 19.17
N ILE A 411 17.41 9.48 19.53
CA ILE A 411 17.87 8.98 20.84
C ILE A 411 17.24 9.77 21.99
N ASP A 412 17.15 11.10 21.88
CA ASP A 412 16.55 11.96 22.90
C ASP A 412 15.07 11.66 23.09
N GLU A 413 14.30 11.45 22.01
CA GLU A 413 12.90 11.02 22.09
C GLU A 413 12.77 9.63 22.74
N LEU A 414 13.60 8.66 22.36
CA LEU A 414 13.62 7.34 23.01
C LEU A 414 14.03 7.43 24.50
N GLY A 415 14.71 8.50 24.91
CA GLY A 415 14.99 8.82 26.32
C GLY A 415 13.76 9.23 27.14
N LYS A 416 12.69 9.68 26.48
CA LYS A 416 11.44 10.11 27.13
C LYS A 416 10.45 8.96 27.33
N VAL A 417 10.70 7.80 26.71
CA VAL A 417 9.88 6.60 26.88
C VAL A 417 9.97 6.12 28.33
N LYS A 418 8.81 5.95 28.98
CA LYS A 418 8.77 5.43 30.35
C LYS A 418 8.94 3.91 30.34
N PRO A 419 9.63 3.32 31.33
CA PRO A 419 9.79 1.86 31.42
C PRO A 419 8.45 1.09 31.41
N ALA A 420 7.38 1.65 32.00
CA ALA A 420 6.06 1.04 32.00
C ALA A 420 5.44 0.91 30.59
N ASP A 421 5.83 1.79 29.67
CA ASP A 421 5.36 1.85 28.29
C ASP A 421 6.24 1.03 27.33
N ASP A 422 7.40 0.53 27.81
CA ASP A 422 8.38 -0.25 27.03
C ASP A 422 8.67 -1.62 27.65
N GLN A 423 7.62 -2.41 27.84
CA GLN A 423 7.74 -3.74 28.44
C GLN A 423 8.60 -4.72 27.63
N LEU A 424 8.90 -4.39 26.38
CA LEU A 424 9.67 -5.24 25.46
C LEU A 424 11.10 -4.72 25.23
N GLY A 425 11.53 -3.63 25.87
CA GLY A 425 12.86 -3.07 25.70
C GLY A 425 13.15 -2.62 24.25
N ILE A 426 12.15 -2.07 23.57
CA ILE A 426 12.23 -1.53 22.21
C ILE A 426 13.03 -0.23 22.19
N ALA A 427 12.87 0.64 23.20
CA ALA A 427 13.61 1.90 23.27
C ALA A 427 15.13 1.68 23.38
N PRO A 428 15.66 0.85 24.32
CA PRO A 428 17.08 0.54 24.36
C PRO A 428 17.56 -0.19 23.10
N LEU A 429 16.76 -1.07 22.50
CA LEU A 429 17.11 -1.73 21.23
C LEU A 429 17.31 -0.73 20.08
N LYS A 430 16.37 0.21 19.92
CA LYS A 430 16.44 1.26 18.91
C LYS A 430 17.63 2.19 19.16
N LYS A 431 17.86 2.61 20.42
CA LYS A 431 19.05 3.39 20.80
C LYS A 431 20.34 2.67 20.41
N ALA A 432 20.44 1.37 20.70
CA ALA A 432 21.62 0.57 20.37
C ALA A 432 21.91 0.58 18.86
N THR A 433 20.86 0.41 18.05
CA THR A 433 20.95 0.49 16.59
C THR A 433 21.44 1.87 16.12
N ILE A 434 20.87 2.95 16.68
CA ILE A 434 21.24 4.32 16.32
C ILE A 434 22.69 4.63 16.75
N TYR A 435 23.09 4.21 17.94
CA TYR A 435 24.47 4.37 18.40
C TYR A 435 25.46 3.64 17.48
N GLY A 436 25.13 2.44 17.02
CA GLY A 436 25.92 1.73 16.01
C GLY A 436 26.07 2.54 14.71
N GLN A 437 25.00 3.15 14.21
CA GLN A 437 25.06 4.01 13.02
C GLN A 437 25.92 5.27 13.22
N LEU A 438 25.96 5.78 14.46
CA LEU A 438 26.79 6.92 14.85
C LEU A 438 28.26 6.52 15.14
N GLY A 439 28.60 5.22 15.11
CA GLY A 439 29.92 4.71 15.50
C GLY A 439 30.20 4.78 17.01
N LYS A 440 29.15 4.93 17.82
CA LYS A 440 29.19 4.99 19.30
C LYS A 440 29.05 3.59 19.89
N ASN A 441 30.03 2.73 19.62
CA ASN A 441 29.91 1.29 19.90
C ASN A 441 29.74 0.95 21.38
N LYS A 442 30.36 1.71 22.29
CA LYS A 442 30.25 1.46 23.74
C LYS A 442 28.83 1.74 24.24
N GLU A 443 28.24 2.82 23.77
CA GLU A 443 26.85 3.18 24.04
C GLU A 443 25.89 2.18 23.39
N ALA A 444 26.21 1.69 22.19
CA ALA A 444 25.46 0.62 21.54
C ALA A 444 25.46 -0.67 22.36
N ILE A 445 26.63 -1.10 22.86
CA ILE A 445 26.77 -2.27 23.74
C ILE A 445 25.90 -2.09 25.00
N ALA A 446 26.02 -0.97 25.70
CA ALA A 446 25.25 -0.72 26.91
C ALA A 446 23.73 -0.76 26.65
N ALA A 447 23.27 -0.19 25.54
CA ALA A 447 21.86 -0.20 25.17
C ALA A 447 21.38 -1.59 24.74
N TYR A 448 22.20 -2.42 24.09
CA TYR A 448 21.86 -3.82 23.82
C TYR A 448 21.82 -4.67 25.10
N GLU A 449 22.75 -4.46 26.03
CA GLU A 449 22.75 -5.12 27.35
C GLU A 449 21.46 -4.77 28.13
N GLU A 450 21.06 -3.49 28.12
CA GLU A 450 19.78 -3.04 28.69
C GLU A 450 18.59 -3.73 28.02
N SER A 451 18.55 -3.75 26.68
CA SER A 451 17.47 -4.43 25.93
C SER A 451 17.35 -5.92 26.27
N LEU A 452 18.46 -6.63 26.49
CA LEU A 452 18.47 -8.05 26.89
C LEU A 452 17.86 -8.31 28.28
N THR A 453 17.73 -7.29 29.13
CA THR A 453 17.01 -7.42 30.40
C THR A 453 15.50 -7.59 30.21
N PHE A 454 14.96 -7.09 29.09
CA PHE A 454 13.55 -7.19 28.72
C PHE A 454 13.30 -8.33 27.72
N ARG A 455 14.12 -8.41 26.66
CA ARG A 455 13.95 -9.35 25.55
C ARG A 455 15.21 -10.16 25.30
N ARG A 456 15.17 -11.47 25.58
CA ARG A 456 16.31 -12.38 25.38
C ARG A 456 16.29 -13.03 24.00
N THR A 457 16.08 -12.24 22.95
CA THR A 457 15.92 -12.78 21.60
C THR A 457 17.27 -13.08 20.94
N PRO A 458 17.35 -14.10 20.06
CA PRO A 458 18.58 -14.40 19.31
C PRO A 458 19.11 -13.19 18.52
N GLU A 459 18.22 -12.35 17.98
CA GLU A 459 18.58 -11.19 17.16
C GLU A 459 19.31 -10.15 18.00
N THR A 460 18.79 -9.90 19.21
CA THR A 460 19.39 -8.95 20.16
C THR A 460 20.77 -9.43 20.60
N ARG A 461 20.94 -10.74 20.84
CA ARG A 461 22.23 -11.33 21.20
C ARG A 461 23.24 -11.27 20.06
N LEU A 462 22.82 -11.55 18.83
CA LEU A 462 23.69 -11.47 17.65
C LEU A 462 24.16 -10.04 17.43
N ALA A 463 23.26 -9.07 17.54
CA ALA A 463 23.59 -7.65 17.42
C ALA A 463 24.58 -7.20 18.50
N LEU A 464 24.38 -7.64 19.74
CA LEU A 464 25.33 -7.39 20.84
C LEU A 464 26.69 -8.06 20.58
N ALA A 465 26.71 -9.30 20.07
CA ALA A 465 27.94 -10.01 19.74
C ALA A 465 28.75 -9.27 18.67
N LEU A 466 28.07 -8.76 17.62
CA LEU A 466 28.68 -7.92 16.59
C LEU A 466 29.25 -6.63 17.19
N ALA A 467 28.53 -5.98 18.11
CA ALA A 467 29.00 -4.76 18.77
C ALA A 467 30.24 -5.03 19.65
N TYR A 468 30.26 -6.13 20.42
CA TYR A 468 31.45 -6.55 21.18
C TYR A 468 32.64 -6.87 20.26
N ALA A 469 32.41 -7.57 19.16
CA ALA A 469 33.46 -7.89 18.19
C ALA A 469 34.09 -6.63 17.59
N ALA A 470 33.26 -5.61 17.27
CA ALA A 470 33.73 -4.31 16.78
C ALA A 470 34.64 -3.59 17.79
N GLU A 471 34.37 -3.74 19.10
CA GLU A 471 35.22 -3.24 20.20
C GLU A 471 36.34 -4.22 20.61
N LYS A 472 36.60 -5.26 19.80
CA LYS A 472 37.61 -6.31 20.06
C LYS A 472 37.39 -7.08 21.37
N GLN A 473 36.15 -7.11 21.88
CA GLN A 473 35.75 -7.87 23.07
C GLN A 473 35.29 -9.29 22.67
N ASN A 474 36.18 -10.04 22.02
CA ASN A 474 35.85 -11.33 21.38
C ASN A 474 35.29 -12.37 22.37
N ASP A 475 35.75 -12.38 23.61
CA ASP A 475 35.27 -13.35 24.62
C ASP A 475 33.79 -13.10 24.97
N LYS A 476 33.40 -11.83 25.14
CA LYS A 476 32.00 -11.47 25.37
C LYS A 476 31.14 -11.70 24.14
N ALA A 477 31.68 -11.47 22.94
CA ALA A 477 30.98 -11.80 21.71
C ALA A 477 30.67 -13.31 21.65
N LYS A 478 31.68 -14.16 21.90
CA LYS A 478 31.52 -15.62 21.97
C LYS A 478 30.50 -16.04 23.04
N GLU A 479 30.50 -15.39 24.20
CA GLU A 479 29.50 -15.66 25.25
C GLU A 479 28.07 -15.42 24.77
N GLN A 480 27.81 -14.33 24.05
CA GLN A 480 26.47 -14.07 23.50
C GLN A 480 26.09 -15.08 22.41
N LEU A 481 27.03 -15.46 21.55
CA LEU A 481 26.81 -16.50 20.54
C LEU A 481 26.50 -17.86 21.18
N ALA A 482 27.23 -18.26 22.23
CA ALA A 482 26.96 -19.47 22.97
C ALA A 482 25.54 -19.48 23.56
N LYS A 483 25.11 -18.37 24.17
CA LYS A 483 23.74 -18.20 24.69
C LYS A 483 22.67 -18.26 23.60
N MET A 484 22.99 -17.92 22.34
CA MET A 484 22.05 -18.12 21.23
C MET A 484 21.89 -19.59 20.88
N GLU A 485 22.97 -20.37 20.94
CA GLU A 485 22.95 -21.81 20.62
C GLU A 485 22.20 -22.66 21.64
N GLU A 486 22.01 -22.15 22.87
CA GLU A 486 21.15 -22.76 23.88
C GLU A 486 19.65 -22.69 23.51
N GLY A 487 19.28 -21.79 22.59
CA GLY A 487 17.91 -21.56 22.16
C GLY A 487 17.61 -22.01 20.74
N VAL A 488 16.37 -21.76 20.29
CA VAL A 488 15.96 -21.97 18.91
C VAL A 488 16.44 -20.79 18.07
N ILE A 489 17.30 -21.06 17.09
CA ILE A 489 17.73 -20.07 16.09
C ILE A 489 16.76 -20.14 14.90
N PRO A 490 16.04 -19.05 14.59
CA PRO A 490 14.86 -19.07 13.73
C PRO A 490 15.17 -19.29 12.24
N ASP A 491 16.36 -18.93 11.75
CA ASP A 491 16.68 -19.06 10.33
C ASP A 491 18.16 -19.34 10.04
N GLY A 492 18.43 -19.76 8.80
CA GLY A 492 19.78 -20.05 8.30
C GLY A 492 20.68 -18.82 8.19
N GLN A 493 20.13 -17.62 8.03
CA GLN A 493 20.94 -16.40 7.91
C GLN A 493 21.63 -16.09 9.24
N MET A 494 20.95 -16.30 10.36
CA MET A 494 21.56 -16.15 11.68
C MET A 494 22.70 -17.13 11.89
N TYR A 495 22.53 -18.41 11.53
CA TYR A 495 23.62 -19.39 11.58
C TYR A 495 24.83 -18.94 10.74
N GLY A 496 24.59 -18.39 9.54
CA GLY A 496 25.65 -17.85 8.69
C GLY A 496 26.39 -16.66 9.32
N ALA A 497 25.65 -15.73 9.93
CA ALA A 497 26.25 -14.59 10.64
C ALA A 497 27.10 -15.02 11.84
N MET A 498 26.62 -16.01 12.61
CA MET A 498 27.39 -16.60 13.71
C MET A 498 28.66 -17.28 13.19
N ALA A 499 28.57 -18.04 12.09
CA ALA A 499 29.72 -18.68 11.46
C ALA A 499 30.80 -17.66 11.03
N GLN A 500 30.39 -16.54 10.43
CA GLN A 500 31.29 -15.46 10.05
C GLN A 500 32.01 -14.85 11.26
N LEU A 501 31.29 -14.63 12.37
CA LEU A 501 31.88 -14.14 13.61
C LEU A 501 32.91 -15.11 14.19
N TYR A 502 32.55 -16.39 14.34
CA TYR A 502 33.50 -17.40 14.85
C TYR A 502 34.73 -17.55 13.96
N SER A 503 34.56 -17.48 12.64
CA SER A 503 35.68 -17.46 11.69
C SER A 503 36.59 -16.25 11.92
N GLY A 504 36.01 -15.06 12.10
CA GLY A 504 36.75 -13.84 12.45
C GLY A 504 37.48 -13.92 13.79
N PHE A 505 36.98 -14.74 14.73
CA PHE A 505 37.64 -15.03 16.00
C PHE A 505 38.69 -16.16 15.92
N GLY A 506 38.89 -16.77 14.75
CA GLY A 506 39.82 -17.87 14.53
C GLY A 506 39.29 -19.26 14.88
N ASP A 507 38.01 -19.40 15.25
CA ASP A 507 37.37 -20.68 15.58
C ASP A 507 36.78 -21.34 14.33
N LYS A 508 37.66 -21.92 13.51
CA LYS A 508 37.30 -22.53 12.23
C LYS A 508 36.32 -23.69 12.38
N ALA A 509 36.51 -24.54 13.39
CA ALA A 509 35.65 -25.71 13.60
C ALA A 509 34.21 -25.27 13.91
N LYS A 510 34.03 -24.25 14.75
CA LYS A 510 32.71 -23.72 15.05
C LYS A 510 32.09 -23.02 13.85
N ALA A 511 32.88 -22.25 13.10
CA ALA A 511 32.44 -21.60 11.88
C ALA A 511 31.92 -22.61 10.83
N GLU A 512 32.66 -23.69 10.58
CA GLU A 512 32.26 -24.76 9.65
C GLU A 512 30.97 -25.45 10.11
N ALA A 513 30.86 -25.78 11.40
CA ALA A 513 29.67 -26.43 11.94
C ALA A 513 28.41 -25.54 11.82
N LEU A 514 28.53 -24.23 12.09
CA LEU A 514 27.42 -23.29 11.93
C LEU A 514 27.11 -23.00 10.45
N GLY A 515 28.12 -22.98 9.59
CA GLY A 515 27.95 -22.88 8.13
C GLY A 515 27.12 -24.05 7.57
N ALA A 516 27.43 -25.28 7.97
CA ALA A 516 26.64 -26.45 7.58
C ALA A 516 25.18 -26.36 8.06
N LYS A 517 24.94 -25.83 9.27
CA LYS A 517 23.58 -25.57 9.75
C LYS A 517 22.86 -24.50 8.93
N ALA A 518 23.56 -23.43 8.55
CA ALA A 518 23.02 -22.37 7.69
C ALA A 518 22.57 -22.91 6.34
N GLU A 519 23.41 -23.72 5.68
CA GLU A 519 23.10 -24.36 4.41
C GLU A 519 21.91 -25.32 4.52
N ALA A 520 21.87 -26.15 5.56
CA ALA A 520 20.77 -27.06 5.82
C ALA A 520 19.44 -26.31 6.03
N ALA A 521 19.46 -25.23 6.81
CA ALA A 521 18.28 -24.40 7.06
C ALA A 521 17.81 -23.68 5.79
N GLN A 522 18.73 -23.14 4.99
CA GLN A 522 18.41 -22.49 3.71
C GLN A 522 17.82 -23.50 2.71
N LYS A 523 18.35 -24.72 2.65
CA LYS A 523 17.81 -25.80 1.82
C LYS A 523 16.39 -26.17 2.26
N ALA A 524 16.17 -26.37 3.55
CA ALA A 524 14.84 -26.68 4.09
C ALA A 524 13.82 -25.56 3.79
N GLN A 525 14.24 -24.29 3.88
CA GLN A 525 13.41 -23.15 3.51
C GLN A 525 13.07 -23.13 2.01
N MET A 526 14.04 -23.43 1.14
CA MET A 526 13.82 -23.53 -0.31
C MET A 526 12.86 -24.66 -0.65
N ASP A 527 13.02 -25.83 -0.04
CA ASP A 527 12.14 -26.99 -0.24
C ASP A 527 10.70 -26.68 0.21
N ALA A 528 10.54 -25.99 1.35
CA ALA A 528 9.24 -25.52 1.83
C ALA A 528 8.60 -24.50 0.88
N MET A 529 9.39 -23.58 0.32
CA MET A 529 8.91 -22.61 -0.69
C MET A 529 8.45 -23.31 -1.97
N ILE A 530 9.23 -24.28 -2.48
CA ILE A 530 8.87 -25.07 -3.66
C ILE A 530 7.55 -25.81 -3.41
N LYS A 531 7.41 -26.44 -2.23
CA LYS A 531 6.19 -27.14 -1.86
C LYS A 531 4.97 -26.21 -1.79
N ALA A 532 5.10 -25.05 -1.13
CA ALA A 532 4.02 -24.07 -1.05
C ALA A 532 3.61 -23.55 -2.43
N PHE A 533 4.57 -23.34 -3.33
CA PHE A 533 4.31 -22.93 -4.71
C PHE A 533 3.57 -24.02 -5.50
N GLN A 534 3.94 -25.29 -5.32
CA GLN A 534 3.24 -26.43 -5.94
C GLN A 534 1.80 -26.57 -5.42
N GLU A 535 1.59 -26.43 -4.10
CA GLU A 535 0.25 -26.45 -3.49
C GLU A 535 -0.63 -25.30 -4.00
N GLN A 536 -0.05 -24.11 -4.15
CA GLN A 536 -0.76 -22.95 -4.69
C GLN A 536 -1.13 -23.15 -6.17
N GLN A 537 -0.25 -23.74 -6.98
CA GLN A 537 -0.57 -24.11 -8.36
C GLN A 537 -1.68 -25.15 -8.44
N ALA A 538 -1.64 -26.18 -7.58
CA ALA A 538 -2.68 -27.20 -7.50
C ALA A 538 -4.04 -26.62 -7.09
N ALA A 539 -4.06 -25.67 -6.15
CA ALA A 539 -5.28 -24.98 -5.73
C ALA A 539 -5.86 -24.04 -6.80
N GLN A 540 -5.04 -23.57 -7.75
CA GLN A 540 -5.46 -22.72 -8.87
C GLN A 540 -5.76 -23.53 -10.15
N ALA A 541 -5.49 -24.83 -10.18
CA ALA A 541 -5.81 -25.67 -11.32
C ALA A 541 -7.34 -25.71 -11.52
N PRO A 542 -7.85 -25.52 -12.75
CA PRO A 542 -9.27 -25.63 -13.01
C PRO A 542 -9.75 -27.04 -12.61
N PRO A 543 -10.96 -27.17 -12.05
CA PRO A 543 -11.50 -28.49 -11.71
C PRO A 543 -11.49 -29.36 -12.97
N ALA A 544 -11.05 -30.60 -12.81
CA ALA A 544 -11.03 -31.56 -13.90
C ALA A 544 -12.40 -31.56 -14.61
N PRO A 545 -12.44 -31.57 -15.96
CA PRO A 545 -13.70 -31.60 -16.67
C PRO A 545 -14.54 -32.77 -16.15
N ALA A 546 -15.79 -32.50 -15.79
CA ALA A 546 -16.69 -33.52 -15.29
C ALA A 546 -16.71 -34.70 -16.27
N PRO A 547 -16.66 -35.95 -15.77
CA PRO A 547 -16.73 -37.12 -16.64
C PRO A 547 -17.97 -36.99 -17.54
N PRO A 548 -17.86 -37.36 -18.83
CA PRO A 548 -18.97 -37.24 -19.76
C PRO A 548 -20.19 -37.95 -19.16
N ALA A 549 -21.32 -37.24 -19.14
CA ALA A 549 -22.56 -37.79 -18.63
C ALA A 549 -22.80 -39.17 -19.29
N PRO A 550 -23.16 -40.21 -18.52
CA PRO A 550 -23.43 -41.52 -19.09
C PRO A 550 -24.41 -41.35 -20.24
N LYS A 551 -24.05 -41.88 -21.41
CA LYS A 551 -24.90 -41.85 -22.61
C LYS A 551 -26.30 -42.29 -22.18
N ALA A 552 -27.29 -41.42 -22.38
CA ALA A 552 -28.67 -41.76 -22.14
C ALA A 552 -28.96 -43.10 -22.83
N PRO A 553 -29.58 -44.07 -22.13
CA PRO A 553 -29.92 -45.34 -22.74
C PRO A 553 -30.72 -45.07 -24.01
N ALA A 554 -30.33 -45.74 -25.10
CA ALA A 554 -30.96 -45.57 -26.39
C ALA A 554 -32.48 -45.72 -26.22
N SER A 555 -33.23 -44.69 -26.62
CA SER A 555 -34.69 -44.76 -26.63
C SER A 555 -35.11 -46.02 -27.37
N PRO A 556 -36.00 -46.85 -26.80
CA PRO A 556 -36.48 -48.06 -27.45
C PRO A 556 -37.08 -47.67 -28.81
N ALA A 557 -36.70 -48.42 -29.84
CA ALA A 557 -37.19 -48.22 -31.19
C ALA A 557 -38.74 -48.25 -31.18
N PRO A 558 -39.40 -47.35 -31.93
CA PRO A 558 -40.86 -47.39 -32.03
C PRO A 558 -41.30 -48.74 -32.60
N ALA A 559 -42.13 -49.45 -31.84
CA ALA A 559 -42.73 -50.69 -32.26
C ALA A 559 -43.51 -50.47 -33.57
N LYS A 560 -43.21 -51.28 -34.58
CA LYS A 560 -43.99 -51.33 -35.81
C LYS A 560 -45.25 -52.17 -35.56
N LYS A 561 -46.39 -51.48 -35.59
CA LYS A 561 -47.79 -51.95 -35.62
C LYS A 561 -48.35 -52.54 -34.35
#